data_AF-A0A0F9BQH6-F1
#
_entry.id   AF-A0A0F9BQH6-F1
#
_cell.length_a   1.000
_cell.length_b   1.000
_cell.length_c   1.000
_cell.angle_alpha   90.00
_cell.angle_beta   90.00
_cell.angle_gamma   90.00
#
_symmetry.space_group_name_H-M   'P 1'
#
loop_
_entity.id
_entity.type
_entity.pdbx_description
1 polymer ?
#
loop_
_entity_poly.entity_id
_entity_poly.type
_entity_poly.pdbx_seq_one_letter_code
_entity_poly.pdbx_strand_id
1 'polypeptide(L)'
;VTSIFEDGDIFMIRYNSPVEKTIQIGIEELFFRKKPFNYDTFSEVAEVLLINTDDISNYTQFTTPYSYNISLPITPFQTEYLGDYRDFTAKIDLSTLSQHATNGYIDFSNIVISVPNPAYELTIQEIGIYEEKTKDFPQNDVFSDYIWRNTEKETIITGIDPSTDTYQLDLINTPLFYNDPDKGKWLKYLNIYDENKTYFSAGLQGDEFQLIWDPDTSEFSWNSAFNQFQNYWGFETNLPLIAKPESELTFEYSTNTSWSESFSFNYENLDAGTLLIIYEYDYLLKPRYFTRYNNTLENTDYDYEFEQFYSESFTVYSDAVDYTHTFDIDYDLSQDFANLALYRIVGVYPNLTQFYIVDDENYDIIFNPSTNSITVIDLISGDGVLNQFDSITVILNFTLGPVSTLTQLTLSTEFNQDFLSDPEVTISDEIYGSFN
;
A
#
# COMPACT_ATOMS: atom_id res chain seq x y z
N VAL A 1 9.75 3.67 -0.75
CA VAL A 1 10.30 3.08 0.49
C VAL A 1 10.10 1.58 0.43
N THR A 2 11.16 0.82 0.17
CA THR A 2 11.21 -0.61 0.50
C THR A 2 11.27 -0.73 2.02
N SER A 3 10.25 -1.36 2.59
CA SER A 3 10.30 -2.14 3.83
C SER A 3 9.16 -3.14 3.71
N ILE A 4 9.53 -4.40 3.69
CA ILE A 4 8.76 -5.56 3.21
C ILE A 4 7.85 -6.09 4.33
N PHE A 5 6.66 -6.58 3.97
CA PHE A 5 5.99 -7.71 4.63
C PHE A 5 5.28 -8.59 3.58
N GLU A 6 5.31 -9.91 3.80
CA GLU A 6 4.76 -11.01 2.97
C GLU A 6 3.49 -11.62 3.63
N ASP A 7 2.99 -12.73 3.09
CA ASP A 7 1.60 -13.22 2.90
C ASP A 7 0.72 -13.70 4.08
N GLY A 8 -0.61 -13.51 3.94
CA GLY A 8 -1.72 -14.37 4.41
C GLY A 8 -2.53 -13.99 5.68
N ASP A 9 -3.66 -13.29 5.47
CA ASP A 9 -4.99 -13.18 6.14
C ASP A 9 -5.20 -13.00 7.68
N ILE A 10 -6.14 -12.09 8.02
CA ILE A 10 -6.22 -11.33 9.29
C ILE A 10 -7.61 -11.46 9.96
N PHE A 11 -7.67 -11.89 11.22
CA PHE A 11 -8.86 -11.74 12.08
C PHE A 11 -8.99 -10.29 12.56
N MET A 12 -9.91 -9.51 11.99
CA MET A 12 -10.02 -8.07 12.26
C MET A 12 -11.02 -7.75 13.37
N ILE A 13 -10.58 -7.11 14.45
CA ILE A 13 -11.47 -6.50 15.45
C ILE A 13 -11.56 -5.00 15.20
N ARG A 14 -12.73 -4.51 14.79
CA ARG A 14 -13.04 -3.09 14.56
C ARG A 14 -13.91 -2.56 15.70
N TYR A 15 -13.60 -1.40 16.27
CA TYR A 15 -14.43 -0.80 17.33
C TYR A 15 -14.88 0.63 16.97
N ASN A 16 -16.09 0.99 17.39
CA ASN A 16 -16.66 2.33 17.24
C ASN A 16 -16.75 3.02 18.61
N SER A 17 -16.28 4.26 18.72
CA SER A 17 -16.34 5.07 19.95
C SER A 17 -17.31 6.25 19.75
N PRO A 18 -18.46 6.28 20.45
CA PRO A 18 -19.44 7.38 20.31
C PRO A 18 -19.09 8.65 21.11
N VAL A 19 -17.89 8.77 21.71
CA VAL A 19 -17.50 9.93 22.52
C VAL A 19 -16.08 10.41 22.17
N GLU A 20 -15.89 11.74 22.10
CA GLU A 20 -14.67 12.50 21.72
C GLU A 20 -13.37 12.16 22.48
N LYS A 21 -13.40 11.22 23.43
CA LYS A 21 -12.20 10.71 24.09
C LYS A 21 -11.91 9.33 23.53
N THR A 22 -10.89 9.28 22.67
CA THR A 22 -10.30 8.13 22.01
C THR A 22 -10.26 6.90 22.93
N ILE A 23 -11.13 5.91 22.69
CA ILE A 23 -11.10 4.63 23.42
C ILE A 23 -10.06 3.77 22.73
N GLN A 24 -8.88 3.56 23.32
CA GLN A 24 -7.88 2.63 22.76
C GLN A 24 -8.00 1.26 23.43
N ILE A 25 -7.73 0.20 22.67
CA ILE A 25 -7.71 -1.20 23.15
C ILE A 25 -6.24 -1.63 23.32
N GLY A 26 -5.81 -1.87 24.56
CA GLY A 26 -4.54 -2.55 24.85
C GLY A 26 -4.80 -4.02 25.17
N ILE A 27 -3.98 -4.93 24.63
CA ILE A 27 -4.07 -6.38 24.83
C ILE A 27 -2.68 -6.91 25.14
N GLU A 28 -2.54 -7.62 26.27
CA GLU A 28 -1.24 -8.08 26.74
C GLU A 28 -0.90 -9.50 26.23
N GLU A 29 -1.83 -10.45 26.25
CA GLU A 29 -1.55 -11.86 25.91
C GLU A 29 -2.68 -12.58 25.13
N LEU A 30 -2.32 -13.61 24.34
CA LEU A 30 -3.23 -14.43 23.52
C LEU A 30 -3.19 -15.92 23.91
N PHE A 31 -4.35 -16.56 24.02
CA PHE A 31 -4.47 -18.00 24.36
C PHE A 31 -5.46 -18.78 23.48
N PHE A 32 -5.11 -20.03 23.15
CA PHE A 32 -5.98 -21.01 22.50
C PHE A 32 -6.44 -22.07 23.50
N ARG A 33 -7.75 -22.26 23.67
CA ARG A 33 -8.28 -23.23 24.64
C ARG A 33 -9.37 -24.13 24.08
N LYS A 34 -9.18 -25.45 24.25
CA LYS A 34 -10.21 -26.47 23.97
C LYS A 34 -11.15 -26.60 25.18
N LYS A 35 -12.44 -26.33 24.98
CA LYS A 35 -13.48 -26.53 26.02
C LYS A 35 -13.87 -28.02 26.11
N PRO A 36 -14.13 -28.58 27.31
CA PRO A 36 -14.46 -30.00 27.50
C PRO A 36 -15.91 -30.36 27.12
N PHE A 37 -16.16 -31.67 26.90
CA PHE A 37 -17.39 -32.25 26.36
C PHE A 37 -18.62 -32.01 27.28
N ASN A 38 -19.77 -31.65 26.69
CA ASN A 38 -21.06 -31.24 27.29
C ASN A 38 -21.26 -29.75 27.68
N TYR A 39 -20.87 -28.79 26.85
CA TYR A 39 -21.45 -27.43 26.91
C TYR A 39 -22.84 -27.39 26.23
N ASP A 40 -23.65 -28.41 26.50
CA ASP A 40 -24.82 -28.78 25.72
C ASP A 40 -25.89 -27.69 25.75
N THR A 41 -26.01 -26.93 24.67
CA THR A 41 -27.25 -26.60 23.92
C THR A 41 -26.98 -25.50 22.86
N PHE A 42 -25.86 -25.63 22.14
CA PHE A 42 -25.16 -24.62 21.33
C PHE A 42 -25.98 -23.78 20.33
N SER A 43 -25.77 -22.45 20.33
CA SER A 43 -26.09 -21.53 19.21
C SER A 43 -24.85 -21.05 18.44
N GLU A 44 -23.64 -21.21 18.98
CA GLU A 44 -22.38 -20.67 18.44
C GLU A 44 -21.28 -21.75 18.40
N VAL A 45 -20.44 -21.73 17.36
CA VAL A 45 -19.49 -22.81 17.05
C VAL A 45 -18.07 -22.52 17.53
N ALA A 46 -17.66 -21.25 17.51
CA ALA A 46 -16.44 -20.73 18.13
C ALA A 46 -16.70 -19.32 18.69
N GLU A 47 -15.86 -18.87 19.62
CA GLU A 47 -16.00 -17.56 20.25
C GLU A 47 -14.63 -16.94 20.58
N VAL A 48 -14.56 -15.61 20.51
CA VAL A 48 -13.44 -14.79 20.96
C VAL A 48 -13.90 -13.96 22.16
N LEU A 49 -13.18 -14.11 23.27
CA LEU A 49 -13.43 -13.38 24.51
C LEU A 49 -12.30 -12.37 24.74
N LEU A 50 -12.65 -11.10 24.84
CA LEU A 50 -11.77 -10.08 25.38
C LEU A 50 -11.98 -10.06 26.90
N ILE A 51 -10.95 -10.32 27.68
CA ILE A 51 -11.04 -10.39 29.14
C ILE A 51 -10.03 -9.47 29.80
N ASN A 52 -10.39 -8.97 30.98
CA ASN A 52 -9.46 -8.33 31.90
C ASN A 52 -9.44 -9.19 33.18
N THR A 53 -8.34 -9.86 33.50
CA THR A 53 -8.20 -10.70 34.71
C THR A 53 -6.74 -10.90 35.09
N ASP A 54 -6.47 -10.94 36.39
CA ASP A 54 -5.13 -11.23 36.94
C ASP A 54 -4.91 -12.74 37.20
N ASP A 55 -5.94 -13.58 37.10
CA ASP A 55 -5.88 -15.03 37.38
C ASP A 55 -6.50 -15.86 36.25
N ILE A 56 -5.68 -16.14 35.23
CA ILE A 56 -6.02 -16.96 34.05
C ILE A 56 -6.26 -18.44 34.38
N SER A 57 -5.94 -18.89 35.61
CA SER A 57 -6.05 -20.29 36.01
C SER A 57 -7.43 -20.66 36.58
N ASN A 58 -8.20 -19.66 37.01
CA ASN A 58 -9.49 -19.86 37.66
C ASN A 58 -10.67 -19.51 36.73
N TYR A 59 -11.24 -20.55 36.10
CA TYR A 59 -12.35 -20.43 35.14
C TYR A 59 -13.60 -19.73 35.71
N THR A 60 -13.80 -19.75 37.03
CA THR A 60 -14.98 -19.10 37.65
C THR A 60 -14.87 -17.59 37.78
N GLN A 61 -13.66 -17.03 37.61
CA GLN A 61 -13.38 -15.59 37.70
C GLN A 61 -12.94 -14.99 36.35
N PHE A 62 -13.02 -15.80 35.29
CA PHE A 62 -12.42 -15.51 33.98
C PHE A 62 -13.01 -14.30 33.26
N THR A 63 -14.24 -13.92 33.59
CA THR A 63 -14.96 -12.76 33.02
C THR A 63 -15.05 -11.59 34.00
N THR A 64 -14.27 -11.63 35.08
CA THR A 64 -14.25 -10.62 36.14
C THR A 64 -12.94 -9.82 36.08
N PRO A 65 -12.97 -8.48 36.10
CA PRO A 65 -14.12 -7.63 36.42
C PRO A 65 -15.06 -7.35 35.24
N TYR A 66 -14.63 -7.56 33.99
CA TYR A 66 -15.48 -7.48 32.80
C TYR A 66 -14.91 -8.30 31.64
N SER A 67 -15.76 -8.55 30.64
CA SER A 67 -15.39 -9.23 29.40
C SER A 67 -16.29 -8.81 28.23
N TYR A 68 -15.82 -8.98 27.01
CA TYR A 68 -16.61 -8.81 25.79
C TYR A 68 -16.58 -10.10 24.96
N ASN A 69 -17.75 -10.60 24.53
CA ASN A 69 -17.86 -11.83 23.75
C ASN A 69 -18.15 -11.51 22.27
N ILE A 70 -17.38 -12.15 21.38
CA ILE A 70 -17.52 -12.10 19.92
C ILE A 70 -17.81 -13.52 19.45
N SER A 71 -19.02 -13.73 18.94
CA SER A 71 -19.45 -15.00 18.36
C SER A 71 -18.84 -15.20 16.97
N LEU A 72 -18.24 -16.36 16.71
CA LEU A 72 -17.72 -16.73 15.40
C LEU A 72 -18.74 -17.62 14.66
N PRO A 73 -19.22 -17.18 13.48
CA PRO A 73 -20.12 -17.99 12.66
C PRO A 73 -19.36 -19.17 12.04
N ILE A 74 -20.13 -20.17 11.61
CA ILE A 74 -19.61 -21.28 10.80
C ILE A 74 -19.18 -20.69 9.46
N THR A 75 -17.88 -20.70 9.16
CA THR A 75 -17.41 -20.68 7.77
C THR A 75 -17.86 -22.01 7.15
N PRO A 76 -18.79 -22.01 6.19
CA PRO A 76 -19.51 -23.21 5.80
C PRO A 76 -18.58 -24.17 5.04
N PHE A 77 -17.90 -25.10 5.73
CA PHE A 77 -17.32 -26.35 5.20
C PHE A 77 -16.51 -26.28 3.88
N GLN A 78 -16.16 -25.09 3.39
CA GLN A 78 -15.45 -24.85 2.14
C GLN A 78 -13.97 -24.56 2.37
N THR A 79 -13.47 -24.49 3.60
CA THR A 79 -12.06 -24.17 3.87
C THR A 79 -11.20 -25.40 4.15
N GLU A 80 -11.78 -26.54 4.56
CA GLU A 80 -11.01 -27.76 4.88
C GLU A 80 -10.45 -28.51 3.66
N TYR A 81 -10.98 -28.27 2.47
CA TYR A 81 -10.51 -28.95 1.25
C TYR A 81 -9.56 -28.10 0.41
N LEU A 82 -9.36 -26.82 0.77
CA LEU A 82 -8.97 -25.77 -0.17
C LEU A 82 -7.77 -24.94 0.26
N GLY A 83 -7.20 -25.18 1.44
CA GLY A 83 -6.01 -24.45 1.91
C GLY A 83 -6.25 -22.99 2.28
N ASP A 84 -7.34 -22.37 1.80
CA ASP A 84 -7.68 -20.97 2.03
C ASP A 84 -8.40 -20.72 3.37
N TYR A 85 -7.94 -19.69 4.05
CA TYR A 85 -8.59 -19.06 5.20
C TYR A 85 -9.56 -17.96 4.71
N ARG A 86 -10.59 -17.63 5.50
CA ARG A 86 -11.47 -16.48 5.22
C ARG A 86 -11.27 -15.41 6.27
N ASP A 87 -11.16 -14.17 5.82
CA ASP A 87 -11.18 -13.00 6.69
C ASP A 87 -12.51 -12.87 7.44
N PHE A 88 -12.41 -12.71 8.77
CA PHE A 88 -13.55 -12.41 9.62
C PHE A 88 -13.34 -11.06 10.30
N THR A 89 -14.25 -10.12 10.02
CA THR A 89 -14.29 -8.81 10.68
C THR A 89 -15.37 -8.78 11.76
N ALA A 90 -14.97 -8.65 13.02
CA ALA A 90 -15.85 -8.41 14.15
C ALA A 90 -15.96 -6.91 14.45
N LYS A 91 -17.17 -6.36 14.43
CA LYS A 91 -17.43 -5.02 14.97
C LYS A 91 -17.79 -5.11 16.45
N ILE A 92 -17.04 -4.43 17.31
CA ILE A 92 -17.26 -4.41 18.75
C ILE A 92 -17.79 -3.05 19.21
N ASP A 93 -18.79 -3.08 20.08
CA ASP A 93 -19.40 -1.90 20.69
C ASP A 93 -19.01 -1.81 22.17
N LEU A 94 -17.93 -1.06 22.41
CA LEU A 94 -17.38 -0.87 23.76
C LEU A 94 -18.22 0.08 24.63
N SER A 95 -19.27 0.72 24.09
CA SER A 95 -20.16 1.57 24.89
C SER A 95 -20.83 0.80 26.03
N THR A 96 -21.06 -0.50 25.81
CA THR A 96 -21.60 -1.45 26.79
C THR A 96 -20.71 -1.66 28.02
N LEU A 97 -19.40 -1.35 27.92
CA LEU A 97 -18.41 -1.49 28.98
C LEU A 97 -17.92 -0.15 29.54
N SER A 98 -18.55 0.96 29.14
CA SER A 98 -18.15 2.34 29.50
C SER A 98 -17.97 2.60 31.00
N GLN A 99 -18.69 1.89 31.87
CA GLN A 99 -18.55 2.00 33.32
C GLN A 99 -17.18 1.54 33.87
N HIS A 100 -16.42 0.78 33.08
CA HIS A 100 -15.08 0.30 33.42
C HIS A 100 -13.97 1.16 32.79
N ALA A 101 -14.33 2.19 32.03
CA ALA A 101 -13.36 3.05 31.38
C ALA A 101 -12.64 3.98 32.37
N THR A 102 -11.31 3.97 32.37
CA THR A 102 -10.47 4.88 33.15
C THR A 102 -9.80 5.87 32.19
N ASN A 103 -10.01 7.17 32.38
CA ASN A 103 -9.50 8.23 31.49
C ASN A 103 -9.92 8.11 30.01
N GLY A 104 -11.01 7.40 29.71
CA GLY A 104 -11.45 7.13 28.34
C GLY A 104 -10.89 5.83 27.76
N TYR A 105 -10.13 5.06 28.53
CA TYR A 105 -9.52 3.79 28.11
C TYR A 105 -10.21 2.60 28.77
N ILE A 106 -10.40 1.53 28.01
CA ILE A 106 -10.84 0.22 28.52
C ILE A 106 -9.72 -0.77 28.19
N ASP A 107 -9.04 -1.26 29.22
CA ASP A 107 -7.93 -2.20 29.05
C ASP A 107 -8.45 -3.64 29.07
N PHE A 108 -7.94 -4.49 28.18
CA PHE A 108 -8.14 -5.92 28.25
C PHE A 108 -6.77 -6.57 28.47
N SER A 109 -6.64 -7.41 29.49
CA SER A 109 -5.37 -8.12 29.72
C SER A 109 -5.18 -9.22 28.68
N ASN A 110 -6.25 -9.88 28.21
CA ASN A 110 -6.11 -11.05 27.33
C ASN A 110 -7.19 -11.16 26.24
N ILE A 111 -6.80 -11.74 25.10
CA ILE A 111 -7.73 -12.35 24.14
C ILE A 111 -7.73 -13.85 24.34
N VAL A 112 -8.92 -14.43 24.42
CA VAL A 112 -9.10 -15.88 24.56
C VAL A 112 -9.96 -16.39 23.43
N ILE A 113 -9.40 -17.33 22.68
CA ILE A 113 -10.08 -17.98 21.58
C ILE A 113 -10.46 -19.39 22.00
N SER A 114 -11.73 -19.73 21.82
CA SER A 114 -12.21 -21.06 22.19
C SER A 114 -13.09 -21.68 21.13
N VAL A 115 -12.88 -22.98 20.95
CA VAL A 115 -13.71 -23.85 20.10
C VAL A 115 -14.50 -24.77 21.02
N PRO A 116 -15.72 -24.38 21.40
CA PRO A 116 -16.54 -25.12 22.35
C PRO A 116 -17.17 -26.37 21.73
N ASN A 117 -17.26 -26.46 20.39
CA ASN A 117 -17.76 -27.65 19.70
C ASN A 117 -16.60 -28.55 19.21
N PRO A 118 -16.43 -29.77 19.74
CA PRO A 118 -15.31 -30.65 19.39
C PRO A 118 -15.39 -31.24 17.97
N ALA A 119 -16.49 -31.03 17.25
CA ALA A 119 -16.66 -31.46 15.86
C ALA A 119 -16.09 -30.45 14.84
N TYR A 120 -15.55 -29.32 15.31
CA TYR A 120 -15.01 -28.26 14.46
C TYR A 120 -13.56 -27.96 14.84
N GLU A 121 -12.78 -27.59 13.84
CA GLU A 121 -11.43 -27.05 13.98
C GLU A 121 -11.46 -25.55 13.67
N LEU A 122 -10.74 -24.75 14.45
CA LEU A 122 -10.56 -23.32 14.20
C LEU A 122 -9.07 -23.09 13.95
N THR A 123 -8.77 -22.65 12.73
CA THR A 123 -7.43 -22.31 12.30
C THR A 123 -7.37 -20.80 12.10
N ILE A 124 -6.40 -20.15 12.74
CA ILE A 124 -6.22 -18.69 12.70
C ILE A 124 -4.78 -18.44 12.28
N GLN A 125 -4.60 -17.65 11.24
CA GLN A 125 -3.29 -17.26 10.73
C GLN A 125 -2.79 -15.98 11.42
N GLU A 126 -3.57 -14.89 11.38
CA GLU A 126 -3.26 -13.63 12.07
C GLU A 126 -4.48 -13.03 12.81
N ILE A 127 -4.22 -12.14 13.78
CA ILE A 127 -5.23 -11.30 14.45
C ILE A 127 -4.80 -9.83 14.38
N GLY A 128 -5.63 -8.98 13.77
CA GLY A 128 -5.43 -7.53 13.66
C GLY A 128 -6.48 -6.73 14.45
N ILE A 129 -6.06 -5.66 15.11
CA ILE A 129 -6.94 -4.78 15.90
C ILE A 129 -6.82 -3.37 15.32
N TYR A 130 -7.93 -2.84 14.82
CA TYR A 130 -7.94 -1.56 14.11
C TYR A 130 -8.96 -0.61 14.72
N GLU A 131 -8.54 0.63 14.95
CA GLU A 131 -9.46 1.75 15.23
C GLU A 131 -10.24 2.08 13.96
N GLU A 132 -11.58 2.09 14.03
CA GLU A 132 -12.41 2.58 12.93
C GLU A 132 -12.24 4.11 12.87
N LYS A 133 -11.23 4.57 12.14
CA LYS A 133 -11.26 5.93 11.62
C LYS A 133 -12.28 5.94 10.49
N THR A 134 -13.44 6.52 10.71
CA THR A 134 -14.15 7.19 9.63
C THR A 134 -13.21 8.30 9.13
N LYS A 135 -12.26 7.96 8.25
CA LYS A 135 -11.85 8.96 7.29
C LYS A 135 -13.12 9.16 6.46
N ASP A 136 -13.70 10.34 6.60
CA ASP A 136 -14.62 10.84 5.59
C ASP A 136 -14.01 10.52 4.22
N PHE A 137 -14.85 10.07 3.28
CA PHE A 137 -14.51 10.16 1.86
C PHE A 137 -13.84 11.52 1.68
N PRO A 138 -12.63 11.62 1.11
CA PRO A 138 -11.95 12.89 1.02
C PRO A 138 -12.58 13.71 -0.11
N GLN A 139 -13.87 14.00 -0.02
CA GLN A 139 -14.38 15.23 -0.57
C GLN A 139 -13.58 16.33 0.14
N ASN A 140 -12.71 17.00 -0.61
CA ASN A 140 -11.76 18.03 -0.18
C ASN A 140 -10.35 17.61 0.28
N ASP A 141 -9.84 16.40 0.02
CA ASP A 141 -8.36 16.26 0.06
C ASP A 141 -7.73 16.93 -1.17
N VAL A 142 -6.50 17.38 -0.99
CA VAL A 142 -5.66 17.91 -2.07
C VAL A 142 -4.44 17.02 -2.16
N PHE A 143 -4.20 16.49 -3.35
CA PHE A 143 -2.93 15.89 -3.71
C PHE A 143 -1.97 16.98 -4.19
N SER A 144 -0.70 16.85 -3.83
CA SER A 144 0.39 17.72 -4.24
C SER A 144 1.65 16.88 -4.35
N ASP A 145 2.37 16.99 -5.47
CA ASP A 145 3.66 16.33 -5.64
C ASP A 145 4.52 17.10 -6.65
N TYR A 146 5.84 16.92 -6.57
CA TYR A 146 6.77 17.47 -7.56
C TYR A 146 6.61 16.71 -8.88
N ILE A 147 6.85 17.41 -9.99
CA ILE A 147 6.87 16.78 -11.31
C ILE A 147 8.11 15.91 -11.49
N TRP A 148 9.27 16.47 -11.16
CA TRP A 148 10.54 15.75 -11.22
C TRP A 148 10.76 14.97 -9.93
N ARG A 149 10.13 13.79 -9.88
CA ARG A 149 10.20 12.91 -8.71
C ARG A 149 11.50 12.12 -8.69
N ASN A 150 11.97 11.80 -7.50
CA ASN A 150 13.10 10.89 -7.34
C ASN A 150 12.65 9.45 -7.60
N THR A 151 12.81 9.00 -8.84
CA THR A 151 12.39 7.68 -9.29
C THR A 151 13.48 6.62 -9.07
N GLU A 152 14.72 7.07 -8.93
CA GLU A 152 15.87 6.20 -8.68
C GLU A 152 16.29 6.28 -7.21
N LYS A 153 16.66 5.13 -6.67
CA LYS A 153 17.14 4.99 -5.29
C LYS A 153 18.29 4.00 -5.23
N GLU A 154 19.38 4.42 -4.60
CA GLU A 154 20.53 3.56 -4.28
C GLU A 154 20.78 3.59 -2.78
N THR A 155 20.98 2.42 -2.17
CA THR A 155 21.21 2.29 -0.72
C THR A 155 22.47 1.49 -0.47
N ILE A 156 23.32 2.07 0.37
CA ILE A 156 24.59 1.48 0.78
C ILE A 156 24.67 1.41 2.30
N ILE A 157 25.47 0.49 2.82
CA ILE A 157 25.70 0.34 4.26
C ILE A 157 27.00 1.03 4.62
N THR A 158 26.96 1.92 5.60
CA THR A 158 28.15 2.59 6.12
C THR A 158 29.04 1.62 6.91
N GLY A 159 30.34 1.89 6.93
CA GLY A 159 31.31 1.13 7.69
C GLY A 159 31.23 1.36 9.20
N ILE A 160 32.13 0.70 9.94
CA ILE A 160 32.28 0.85 11.39
C ILE A 160 32.75 2.28 11.76
N ASP A 161 33.50 2.92 10.87
CA ASP A 161 33.87 4.33 10.97
C ASP A 161 33.53 5.05 9.66
N PRO A 162 32.32 5.60 9.56
CA PRO A 162 31.87 6.28 8.35
C PRO A 162 32.81 7.39 7.88
N SER A 163 33.56 8.03 8.78
CA SER A 163 34.45 9.15 8.40
C SER A 163 35.60 8.77 7.46
N THR A 164 35.86 7.46 7.34
CA THR A 164 36.90 6.90 6.46
C THR A 164 36.34 6.19 5.23
N ASP A 165 35.02 6.11 5.11
CA ASP A 165 34.37 5.42 4.01
C ASP A 165 34.48 6.21 2.69
N THR A 166 34.50 5.45 1.60
CA THR A 166 34.21 5.95 0.26
C THR A 166 33.01 5.20 -0.30
N TYR A 167 32.14 5.93 -1.00
CA TYR A 167 30.90 5.40 -1.55
C TYR A 167 30.86 5.62 -3.05
N GLN A 168 30.59 4.56 -3.80
CA GLN A 168 30.40 4.65 -5.24
C GLN A 168 28.95 4.26 -5.55
N LEU A 169 28.28 5.10 -6.33
CA LEU A 169 26.94 4.81 -6.84
C LEU A 169 27.08 4.03 -8.16
N ASP A 170 26.18 3.09 -8.39
CA ASP A 170 26.10 2.30 -9.61
C ASP A 170 25.53 3.15 -10.77
N LEU A 171 24.64 4.10 -10.46
CA LEU A 171 24.02 5.03 -11.42
C LEU A 171 23.47 4.31 -12.66
N ILE A 172 22.74 3.22 -12.46
CA ILE A 172 22.17 2.39 -13.54
C ILE A 172 21.41 3.28 -14.52
N ASN A 173 20.62 4.21 -13.99
CA ASN A 173 20.00 5.29 -14.74
C ASN A 173 20.76 6.60 -14.48
N THR A 174 21.01 7.37 -15.52
CA THR A 174 21.82 8.60 -15.40
C THR A 174 21.03 9.70 -14.68
N PRO A 175 21.55 10.28 -13.58
CA PRO A 175 20.90 11.39 -12.90
C PRO A 175 20.71 12.61 -13.81
N LEU A 176 19.66 13.37 -13.55
CA LEU A 176 19.43 14.65 -14.21
C LEU A 176 20.62 15.59 -13.96
N PHE A 177 21.07 16.28 -15.00
CA PHE A 177 22.27 17.15 -15.01
C PHE A 177 23.60 16.47 -14.74
N TYR A 178 23.68 15.13 -14.72
CA TYR A 178 24.95 14.42 -14.44
C TYR A 178 26.06 14.80 -15.43
N ASN A 179 25.69 14.98 -16.70
CA ASN A 179 26.60 15.36 -17.80
C ASN A 179 26.58 16.87 -18.13
N ASP A 180 26.10 17.72 -17.22
CA ASP A 180 26.04 19.17 -17.43
C ASP A 180 27.48 19.76 -17.48
N PRO A 181 27.72 20.83 -18.27
CA PRO A 181 28.99 21.56 -18.25
C PRO A 181 29.45 21.99 -16.85
N ASP A 182 28.51 22.31 -15.95
CA ASP A 182 28.77 22.46 -14.52
C ASP A 182 28.78 21.07 -13.84
N LYS A 183 29.97 20.46 -13.77
CA LYS A 183 30.19 19.07 -13.29
C LYS A 183 29.54 18.73 -11.95
N GLY A 184 29.26 19.71 -11.10
CA GLY A 184 28.67 19.50 -9.76
C GLY A 184 27.17 19.76 -9.69
N LYS A 185 26.52 20.11 -10.81
CA LYS A 185 25.13 20.59 -10.81
C LYS A 185 24.14 19.54 -10.33
N TRP A 186 24.28 18.30 -10.78
CA TRP A 186 23.42 17.19 -10.37
C TRP A 186 23.44 16.91 -8.86
N LEU A 187 24.56 17.17 -8.20
CA LEU A 187 24.72 16.95 -6.75
C LEU A 187 23.73 17.77 -5.92
N LYS A 188 23.31 18.94 -6.42
CA LYS A 188 22.33 19.82 -5.78
C LYS A 188 20.92 19.22 -5.74
N TYR A 189 20.66 18.25 -6.61
CA TYR A 189 19.36 17.60 -6.78
C TYR A 189 19.35 16.18 -6.25
N LEU A 190 20.39 15.79 -5.50
CA LEU A 190 20.40 14.55 -4.75
C LEU A 190 19.67 14.73 -3.43
N ASN A 191 18.81 13.76 -3.12
CA ASN A 191 18.26 13.60 -1.79
C ASN A 191 19.03 12.50 -1.07
N ILE A 192 19.85 12.87 -0.09
CA ILE A 192 20.73 11.94 0.64
C ILE A 192 20.30 11.87 2.08
N TYR A 193 19.99 10.68 2.60
CA TYR A 193 19.57 10.52 3.99
C TYR A 193 19.92 9.17 4.61
N ASP A 194 20.01 9.12 5.94
CA ASP A 194 20.18 7.87 6.70
C ASP A 194 18.85 7.20 7.08
N GLU A 195 18.93 6.01 7.69
CA GLU A 195 17.79 5.28 8.26
C GLU A 195 16.87 6.14 9.17
N ASN A 196 17.42 7.18 9.81
CA ASN A 196 16.71 8.06 10.74
C ASN A 196 16.13 9.30 10.05
N LYS A 197 16.19 9.37 8.71
CA LYS A 197 15.81 10.54 7.90
C LYS A 197 16.61 11.80 8.25
N THR A 198 17.88 11.61 8.63
CA THR A 198 18.86 12.69 8.72
C THR A 198 19.35 13.00 7.31
N TYR A 199 19.17 14.23 6.85
CA TYR A 199 19.53 14.62 5.49
C TYR A 199 20.95 15.18 5.40
N PHE A 200 21.63 14.85 4.31
CA PHE A 200 23.00 15.28 4.00
C PHE A 200 23.04 15.96 2.64
N SER A 201 23.98 16.89 2.47
CA SER A 201 24.22 17.55 1.20
C SER A 201 25.55 17.11 0.59
N ALA A 202 25.62 17.15 -0.74
CA ALA A 202 26.82 16.82 -1.50
C ALA A 202 27.28 17.98 -2.39
N GLY A 203 28.59 18.08 -2.58
CA GLY A 203 29.20 19.03 -3.50
C GLY A 203 30.59 18.60 -3.97
N LEU A 204 31.22 19.40 -4.81
CA LEU A 204 32.58 19.13 -5.32
C LEU A 204 33.67 19.56 -4.34
N GLN A 205 33.42 20.61 -3.56
CA GLN A 205 34.36 21.25 -2.65
C GLN A 205 33.59 22.25 -1.77
N GLY A 206 34.22 22.72 -0.69
CA GLY A 206 33.65 23.70 0.24
C GLY A 206 33.57 23.13 1.66
N ASP A 207 33.29 23.99 2.64
CA ASP A 207 32.99 23.58 4.01
C ASP A 207 31.48 23.52 4.29
N GLU A 208 30.67 23.80 3.26
CA GLU A 208 29.21 23.75 3.31
C GLU A 208 28.56 22.38 3.10
N PHE A 209 29.27 21.42 2.48
CA PHE A 209 28.69 20.12 2.12
C PHE A 209 29.21 19.02 3.05
N GLN A 210 28.33 18.12 3.50
CA GLN A 210 28.74 16.98 4.33
C GLN A 210 29.47 15.90 3.53
N LEU A 211 29.09 15.70 2.27
CA LEU A 211 29.74 14.77 1.36
C LEU A 211 30.45 15.52 0.22
N ILE A 212 31.66 15.09 -0.10
CA ILE A 212 32.39 15.54 -1.29
C ILE A 212 32.36 14.43 -2.33
N TRP A 213 31.93 14.77 -3.54
CA TRP A 213 32.01 13.90 -4.70
C TRP A 213 33.28 14.21 -5.51
N ASP A 214 34.11 13.19 -5.72
CA ASP A 214 35.29 13.26 -6.57
C ASP A 214 34.94 12.82 -8.00
N PRO A 215 34.96 13.73 -9.00
CA PRO A 215 34.63 13.38 -10.38
C PRO A 215 35.67 12.48 -11.06
N ASP A 216 36.91 12.41 -10.55
CA ASP A 216 37.98 11.61 -11.15
C ASP A 216 37.88 10.14 -10.72
N THR A 217 37.43 9.87 -9.49
CA THR A 217 37.20 8.51 -8.98
C THR A 217 35.73 8.09 -9.02
N SER A 218 34.80 9.03 -9.18
CA SER A 218 33.35 8.83 -9.07
C SER A 218 32.89 8.37 -7.68
N GLU A 219 33.59 8.80 -6.63
CA GLU A 219 33.33 8.39 -5.25
C GLU A 219 32.87 9.58 -4.39
N PHE A 220 32.00 9.31 -3.42
CA PHE A 220 31.65 10.21 -2.34
C PHE A 220 32.51 9.89 -1.11
N SER A 221 32.91 10.94 -0.39
CA SER A 221 33.61 10.83 0.90
C SER A 221 33.11 11.89 1.86
N TRP A 222 33.18 11.61 3.17
CA TRP A 222 32.76 12.58 4.18
C TRP A 222 33.74 13.76 4.27
N ASN A 223 33.17 14.97 4.30
CA ASN A 223 33.93 16.19 4.34
C ASN A 223 34.45 16.47 5.75
N SER A 224 35.73 16.16 5.98
CA SER A 224 36.41 16.51 7.25
C SER A 224 36.49 18.01 7.54
N ALA A 225 36.28 18.86 6.53
CA ALA A 225 36.30 20.31 6.67
C ALA A 225 34.89 20.92 6.86
N PHE A 226 33.82 20.10 6.89
CA PHE A 226 32.45 20.60 7.06
C PHE A 226 32.32 21.44 8.33
N ASN A 227 31.85 22.68 8.17
CA ASN A 227 31.83 23.69 9.21
C ASN A 227 30.56 24.56 9.17
N GLN A 228 29.44 24.00 8.71
CA GLN A 228 28.16 24.70 8.81
C GLN A 228 27.51 24.46 10.17
N PHE A 229 27.36 25.55 10.91
CA PHE A 229 26.49 25.62 12.07
C PHE A 229 25.03 25.59 11.57
N GLN A 230 24.23 24.62 12.00
CA GLN A 230 22.78 24.77 11.87
C GLN A 230 22.36 25.94 12.75
N ASN A 231 21.99 27.07 12.15
CA ASN A 231 21.48 28.22 12.89
C ASN A 231 20.00 27.96 13.22
N TYR A 232 19.75 27.23 14.30
CA TYR A 232 18.40 26.99 14.78
C TYR A 232 18.02 28.12 15.74
N TRP A 233 17.25 29.09 15.26
CA TRP A 233 16.74 30.20 16.08
C TRP A 233 17.84 31.02 16.80
N GLY A 234 19.00 31.21 16.16
CA GLY A 234 20.12 31.98 16.73
C GLY A 234 21.05 31.18 17.64
N PHE A 235 20.90 29.85 17.71
CA PHE A 235 21.85 28.95 18.37
C PHE A 235 22.64 28.15 17.34
N GLU A 236 23.96 28.21 17.47
CA GLU A 236 24.90 27.38 16.72
C GLU A 236 25.05 26.05 17.47
N THR A 237 24.60 24.94 16.87
CA THR A 237 24.81 23.59 17.42
C THR A 237 25.97 22.90 16.72
N ASN A 238 26.85 22.27 17.51
CA ASN A 238 27.89 21.37 17.00
C ASN A 238 27.29 19.98 16.88
N LEU A 239 26.99 19.54 15.66
CA LEU A 239 26.77 18.14 15.36
C LEU A 239 27.66 17.77 14.17
N PRO A 240 28.62 16.84 14.32
CA PRO A 240 29.14 16.14 13.16
C PRO A 240 27.99 15.32 12.59
N LEU A 241 27.31 15.88 11.59
CA LEU A 241 26.23 15.21 10.84
C LEU A 241 26.87 14.27 9.83
N ILE A 242 27.49 13.22 10.37
CA ILE A 242 27.88 12.03 9.62
C ILE A 242 26.82 10.94 9.86
N ALA A 243 26.59 10.10 8.86
CA ALA A 243 25.72 8.94 9.03
C ALA A 243 26.22 8.04 10.17
N LYS A 244 25.30 7.31 10.81
CA LYS A 244 25.68 6.37 11.87
C LYS A 244 26.55 5.25 11.29
N PRO A 245 27.46 4.67 12.09
CA PRO A 245 28.15 3.43 11.72
C PRO A 245 27.16 2.30 11.45
N GLU A 246 27.50 1.43 10.49
CA GLU A 246 26.73 0.22 10.16
C GLU A 246 25.24 0.49 9.91
N SER A 247 24.91 1.61 9.26
CA SER A 247 23.54 2.04 8.96
C SER A 247 23.34 2.27 7.46
N GLU A 248 22.07 2.30 7.04
CA GLU A 248 21.71 2.61 5.65
C GLU A 248 21.95 4.10 5.34
N LEU A 249 22.65 4.36 4.24
CA LEU A 249 22.75 5.66 3.59
C LEU A 249 22.08 5.54 2.21
N THR A 250 21.05 6.34 1.98
CA THR A 250 20.26 6.34 0.76
C THR A 250 20.53 7.57 -0.07
N PHE A 251 20.68 7.37 -1.38
CA PHE A 251 20.77 8.40 -2.41
C PHE A 251 19.56 8.27 -3.33
N GLU A 252 18.78 9.32 -3.43
CA GLU A 252 17.61 9.43 -4.30
C GLU A 252 17.83 10.53 -5.34
N TYR A 253 17.45 10.27 -6.59
CA TYR A 253 17.61 11.22 -7.67
C TYR A 253 16.58 11.06 -8.79
N SER A 254 16.40 12.15 -9.53
CA SER A 254 15.59 12.20 -10.74
C SER A 254 16.42 11.90 -11.99
N THR A 255 15.78 11.43 -13.05
CA THR A 255 16.33 11.19 -14.38
C THR A 255 15.59 12.05 -15.41
N ASN A 256 15.97 11.96 -16.68
CA ASN A 256 15.30 12.68 -17.77
C ASN A 256 13.89 12.17 -18.09
N THR A 257 13.47 11.03 -17.54
CA THR A 257 12.14 10.44 -17.72
C THR A 257 11.30 10.44 -16.44
N SER A 258 11.83 10.90 -15.31
CA SER A 258 11.11 10.85 -14.02
C SER A 258 9.78 11.60 -14.02
N TRP A 259 9.64 12.65 -14.83
CA TRP A 259 8.38 13.38 -15.02
C TRP A 259 7.26 12.53 -15.62
N SER A 260 7.61 11.46 -16.34
CA SER A 260 6.65 10.60 -17.05
C SER A 260 6.13 9.44 -16.22
N GLU A 261 6.70 9.22 -15.03
CA GLU A 261 6.18 8.22 -14.10
C GLU A 261 4.75 8.59 -13.68
N SER A 262 3.92 7.58 -13.44
CA SER A 262 2.53 7.79 -13.05
C SER A 262 2.39 8.20 -11.58
N PHE A 263 1.43 9.08 -11.29
CA PHE A 263 1.04 9.43 -9.93
C PHE A 263 -0.05 8.47 -9.48
N SER A 264 0.17 7.74 -8.39
CA SER A 264 -0.77 6.76 -7.87
C SER A 264 -1.62 7.34 -6.74
N PHE A 265 -2.93 7.31 -6.92
CA PHE A 265 -3.92 7.69 -5.91
C PHE A 265 -4.51 6.43 -5.29
N ASN A 266 -4.10 6.14 -4.05
CA ASN A 266 -4.56 4.97 -3.30
C ASN A 266 -5.89 5.27 -2.60
N TYR A 267 -6.89 5.70 -3.38
CA TYR A 267 -8.26 5.91 -2.92
C TYR A 267 -9.19 4.99 -3.69
N GLU A 268 -10.05 4.29 -2.96
CA GLU A 268 -11.09 3.47 -3.56
C GLU A 268 -12.20 4.35 -4.15
N ASN A 269 -12.74 3.92 -5.28
CA ASN A 269 -13.90 4.50 -5.97
C ASN A 269 -13.76 6.00 -6.23
N LEU A 270 -12.54 6.43 -6.58
CA LEU A 270 -12.28 7.81 -6.92
C LEU A 270 -13.00 8.17 -8.22
N ASP A 271 -13.82 9.22 -8.21
CA ASP A 271 -14.47 9.70 -9.43
C ASP A 271 -13.45 10.47 -10.29
N ALA A 272 -12.72 9.74 -11.11
CA ALA A 272 -11.72 10.31 -12.01
C ALA A 272 -12.30 11.33 -13.00
N GLY A 273 -13.61 11.29 -13.27
CA GLY A 273 -14.28 12.18 -14.23
C GLY A 273 -14.47 13.60 -13.73
N THR A 274 -14.33 13.85 -12.43
CA THR A 274 -14.49 15.15 -11.78
C THR A 274 -13.20 15.72 -11.19
N LEU A 275 -12.08 15.00 -11.34
CA LEU A 275 -10.77 15.43 -10.87
C LEU A 275 -10.26 16.63 -11.66
N LEU A 276 -9.87 17.66 -10.91
CA LEU A 276 -9.21 18.84 -11.45
C LEU A 276 -7.74 18.81 -11.08
N ILE A 277 -6.89 18.86 -12.11
CA ILE A 277 -5.45 18.85 -11.96
C ILE A 277 -4.90 20.22 -12.35
N ILE A 278 -4.09 20.80 -11.47
CA ILE A 278 -3.52 22.14 -11.61
C ILE A 278 -2.00 22.04 -11.57
N TYR A 279 -1.32 22.68 -12.52
CA TYR A 279 0.12 22.85 -12.56
C TYR A 279 0.51 24.21 -11.97
N GLU A 280 1.50 24.23 -11.07
CA GLU A 280 2.04 25.45 -10.43
C GLU A 280 0.97 26.36 -9.80
N TYR A 281 -0.11 25.77 -9.26
CA TYR A 281 -1.30 26.47 -8.72
C TYR A 281 -2.06 27.40 -9.68
N ASP A 282 -1.57 27.64 -10.89
CA ASP A 282 -2.07 28.68 -11.79
C ASP A 282 -2.67 28.11 -13.08
N TYR A 283 -2.26 26.91 -13.50
CA TYR A 283 -2.63 26.34 -14.79
C TYR A 283 -3.51 25.10 -14.63
N LEU A 284 -4.80 25.24 -14.92
CA LEU A 284 -5.70 24.10 -15.00
C LEU A 284 -5.36 23.24 -16.23
N LEU A 285 -4.96 22.01 -15.98
CA LEU A 285 -4.59 21.05 -17.02
C LEU A 285 -5.83 20.43 -17.67
N LYS A 286 -5.68 19.99 -18.93
CA LYS A 286 -6.73 19.35 -19.71
C LYS A 286 -6.64 17.83 -19.59
N PRO A 287 -7.66 17.14 -19.04
CA PRO A 287 -7.71 15.69 -19.07
C PRO A 287 -7.96 15.19 -20.49
N ARG A 288 -7.48 13.98 -20.80
CA ARG A 288 -7.89 13.27 -22.02
C ARG A 288 -9.38 12.96 -22.01
N TYR A 289 -9.90 12.48 -20.89
CA TYR A 289 -11.30 12.12 -20.75
C TYR A 289 -11.95 12.87 -19.59
N PHE A 290 -13.18 13.35 -19.79
CA PHE A 290 -13.92 14.07 -18.76
C PHE A 290 -15.42 13.86 -18.90
N THR A 291 -16.14 14.06 -17.79
CA THR A 291 -17.60 13.90 -17.76
C THR A 291 -18.29 15.26 -17.87
N ARG A 292 -19.23 15.39 -18.81
CA ARG A 292 -20.10 16.56 -18.92
C ARG A 292 -21.55 16.14 -19.16
N TYR A 293 -22.45 16.54 -18.27
CA TYR A 293 -23.87 16.16 -18.33
C TYR A 293 -24.06 14.63 -18.50
N ASN A 294 -23.32 13.84 -17.72
CA ASN A 294 -23.32 12.37 -17.74
C ASN A 294 -22.89 11.75 -19.08
N ASN A 295 -22.18 12.50 -19.93
CA ASN A 295 -21.53 11.95 -21.11
C ASN A 295 -20.02 12.04 -20.94
N THR A 296 -19.34 10.93 -21.19
CA THR A 296 -17.88 10.89 -21.32
C THR A 296 -17.47 11.49 -22.65
N LEU A 297 -16.57 12.46 -22.61
CA LEU A 297 -16.01 13.14 -23.77
C LEU A 297 -14.49 12.95 -23.78
N GLU A 298 -13.91 12.88 -24.97
CA GLU A 298 -12.46 12.78 -25.19
C GLU A 298 -11.94 14.08 -25.81
N ASN A 299 -10.83 14.59 -25.27
CA ASN A 299 -10.03 15.67 -25.87
C ASN A 299 -8.96 15.06 -26.77
N THR A 300 -8.77 15.62 -27.96
CA THR A 300 -7.69 15.19 -28.87
C THR A 300 -6.32 15.67 -28.41
N ASP A 301 -6.29 16.83 -27.77
CA ASP A 301 -5.09 17.49 -27.23
C ASP A 301 -5.29 17.56 -25.71
N TYR A 302 -4.39 16.94 -24.95
CA TYR A 302 -4.56 16.72 -23.52
C TYR A 302 -3.22 16.76 -22.77
N ASP A 303 -3.26 17.25 -21.55
CA ASP A 303 -2.08 17.40 -20.69
C ASP A 303 -1.85 16.15 -19.83
N TYR A 304 -2.91 15.41 -19.49
CA TYR A 304 -2.83 14.20 -18.68
C TYR A 304 -3.96 13.23 -18.99
N GLU A 305 -3.78 11.97 -18.61
CA GLU A 305 -4.82 10.95 -18.64
C GLU A 305 -4.87 10.15 -17.33
N PHE A 306 -6.05 9.63 -17.02
CA PHE A 306 -6.25 8.71 -15.91
C PHE A 306 -6.39 7.28 -16.39
N GLU A 307 -5.84 6.38 -15.61
CA GLU A 307 -6.10 4.95 -15.69
C GLU A 307 -6.54 4.46 -14.32
N GLN A 308 -7.71 3.83 -14.27
CA GLN A 308 -8.29 3.26 -13.07
C GLN A 308 -8.22 1.74 -13.15
N PHE A 309 -8.09 1.12 -11.98
CA PHE A 309 -7.98 -0.32 -11.86
C PHE A 309 -9.05 -0.87 -10.94
N TYR A 310 -9.52 -2.07 -11.26
CA TYR A 310 -10.36 -2.89 -10.39
C TYR A 310 -9.79 -4.29 -10.38
N SER A 311 -9.78 -4.95 -9.23
CA SER A 311 -9.26 -6.30 -9.10
C SER A 311 -10.17 -7.16 -8.23
N GLU A 312 -10.36 -8.40 -8.62
CA GLU A 312 -11.08 -9.41 -7.86
C GLU A 312 -10.28 -10.71 -7.85
N SER A 313 -10.28 -11.39 -6.70
CA SER A 313 -9.57 -12.66 -6.51
C SER A 313 -10.57 -13.79 -6.27
N PHE A 314 -10.29 -14.95 -6.83
CA PHE A 314 -11.10 -16.16 -6.64
C PHE A 314 -10.22 -17.42 -6.66
N THR A 315 -10.73 -18.50 -6.08
CA THR A 315 -10.02 -19.78 -6.05
C THR A 315 -10.77 -20.83 -6.86
N VAL A 316 -10.02 -21.64 -7.62
CA VAL A 316 -10.56 -22.74 -8.43
C VAL A 316 -10.40 -24.05 -7.67
N TYR A 317 -11.51 -24.54 -7.16
CA TYR A 317 -11.53 -25.71 -6.28
C TYR A 317 -11.70 -27.04 -7.00
N SER A 318 -12.32 -26.99 -8.19
CA SER A 318 -12.53 -28.17 -9.02
C SER A 318 -11.28 -28.51 -9.82
N ASP A 319 -11.02 -29.80 -9.97
CA ASP A 319 -10.10 -30.32 -10.99
C ASP A 319 -10.72 -30.15 -12.39
N ALA A 320 -10.76 -28.90 -12.87
CA ALA A 320 -11.34 -28.48 -14.14
C ALA A 320 -10.33 -27.69 -14.97
N VAL A 321 -10.24 -28.05 -16.26
CA VAL A 321 -9.41 -27.35 -17.25
C VAL A 321 -9.94 -25.97 -17.59
N ASP A 322 -11.22 -25.70 -17.33
CA ASP A 322 -11.87 -24.42 -17.56
C ASP A 322 -12.59 -23.94 -16.30
N TYR A 323 -12.48 -22.64 -16.02
CA TYR A 323 -13.21 -21.99 -14.95
C TYR A 323 -13.76 -20.65 -15.40
N THR A 324 -15.04 -20.41 -15.12
CA THR A 324 -15.68 -19.11 -15.38
C THR A 324 -15.96 -18.43 -14.05
N HIS A 325 -15.30 -17.30 -13.84
CA HIS A 325 -15.57 -16.40 -12.74
C HIS A 325 -16.56 -15.33 -13.20
N THR A 326 -17.55 -15.02 -12.36
CA THR A 326 -18.45 -13.88 -12.55
C THR A 326 -18.07 -12.85 -11.50
N PHE A 327 -17.76 -11.64 -11.92
CA PHE A 327 -17.30 -10.57 -11.03
C PHE A 327 -18.41 -10.20 -10.03
N ASP A 328 -18.07 -10.10 -8.74
CA ASP A 328 -18.98 -9.73 -7.65
C ASP A 328 -19.12 -8.20 -7.55
N ILE A 329 -19.72 -7.60 -8.59
CA ILE A 329 -20.01 -6.17 -8.67
C ILE A 329 -21.46 -5.91 -9.08
N ASP A 330 -22.04 -4.84 -8.54
CA ASP A 330 -23.40 -4.39 -8.87
C ASP A 330 -23.51 -3.67 -10.23
N TYR A 331 -22.39 -3.49 -10.95
CA TYR A 331 -22.27 -2.67 -12.16
C TYR A 331 -22.10 -3.52 -13.43
N ASP A 332 -22.56 -3.00 -14.56
CA ASP A 332 -22.46 -3.64 -15.88
C ASP A 332 -21.11 -3.28 -16.52
N LEU A 333 -20.21 -4.27 -16.66
CA LEU A 333 -18.88 -4.08 -17.26
C LEU A 333 -18.95 -3.56 -18.71
N SER A 334 -20.06 -3.74 -19.42
CA SER A 334 -20.24 -3.28 -20.79
C SER A 334 -20.79 -1.87 -20.92
N GLN A 335 -21.42 -1.31 -19.87
CA GLN A 335 -22.11 -0.02 -19.92
C GLN A 335 -21.54 1.01 -18.95
N ASP A 336 -21.15 0.59 -17.75
CA ASP A 336 -20.82 1.50 -16.66
C ASP A 336 -19.33 1.90 -16.65
N PHE A 337 -18.50 1.24 -17.46
CA PHE A 337 -17.06 1.49 -17.55
C PHE A 337 -16.67 2.01 -18.94
N ALA A 338 -15.82 3.04 -18.97
CA ALA A 338 -15.27 3.59 -20.21
C ALA A 338 -13.91 2.97 -20.53
N ASN A 339 -13.73 2.49 -21.77
CA ASN A 339 -12.50 1.85 -22.26
C ASN A 339 -12.01 0.67 -21.40
N LEU A 340 -12.95 -0.11 -20.86
CA LEU A 340 -12.64 -1.29 -20.05
C LEU A 340 -11.83 -2.32 -20.84
N ALA A 341 -10.75 -2.78 -20.24
CA ALA A 341 -9.94 -3.87 -20.74
C ALA A 341 -9.51 -4.81 -19.60
N LEU A 342 -9.19 -6.05 -19.98
CA LEU A 342 -8.47 -6.95 -19.11
C LEU A 342 -7.01 -6.49 -19.05
N TYR A 343 -6.55 -6.12 -17.86
CA TYR A 343 -5.17 -5.68 -17.67
C TYR A 343 -4.25 -6.88 -17.52
N ARG A 344 -4.47 -7.71 -16.49
CA ARG A 344 -3.66 -8.89 -16.15
C ARG A 344 -4.44 -9.93 -15.37
N ILE A 345 -3.97 -11.16 -15.41
CA ILE A 345 -4.39 -12.23 -14.50
C ILE A 345 -3.15 -12.77 -13.78
N VAL A 346 -3.24 -12.91 -12.46
CA VAL A 346 -2.15 -13.39 -11.61
C VAL A 346 -2.64 -14.59 -10.83
N GLY A 347 -2.04 -15.76 -11.08
CA GLY A 347 -2.17 -16.94 -10.23
C GLY A 347 -1.13 -16.90 -9.12
N VAL A 348 -1.52 -17.29 -7.92
CA VAL A 348 -0.64 -17.43 -6.74
C VAL A 348 -0.63 -18.89 -6.35
N TYR A 349 0.56 -19.49 -6.32
CA TYR A 349 0.74 -20.86 -5.85
C TYR A 349 0.70 -20.93 -4.31
N PRO A 350 0.51 -22.13 -3.71
CA PRO A 350 0.55 -22.30 -2.24
C PRO A 350 1.87 -21.93 -1.56
N ASN A 351 2.94 -21.79 -2.34
CA ASN A 351 4.23 -21.29 -1.85
C ASN A 351 4.41 -19.78 -2.08
N LEU A 352 3.32 -19.07 -2.40
CA LEU A 352 3.25 -17.62 -2.57
C LEU A 352 3.96 -17.09 -3.81
N THR A 353 4.41 -18.00 -4.68
CA THR A 353 5.01 -17.63 -5.96
C THR A 353 3.92 -17.14 -6.89
N GLN A 354 4.11 -15.95 -7.43
CA GLN A 354 3.21 -15.36 -8.42
C GLN A 354 3.53 -15.86 -9.82
N PHE A 355 2.49 -16.14 -10.60
CA PHE A 355 2.56 -16.54 -11.98
C PHE A 355 1.56 -15.72 -12.81
N TYR A 356 2.01 -15.17 -13.93
CA TYR A 356 1.15 -14.41 -14.82
C TYR A 356 0.45 -15.35 -15.80
N ILE A 357 -0.88 -15.43 -15.72
CA ILE A 357 -1.70 -16.19 -16.67
C ILE A 357 -1.94 -15.26 -17.87
N VAL A 358 -1.45 -15.67 -19.04
CA VAL A 358 -1.48 -14.87 -20.27
C VAL A 358 -2.14 -15.69 -21.36
N ASP A 359 -2.93 -15.03 -22.21
CA ASP A 359 -3.60 -15.65 -23.35
C ASP A 359 -2.55 -16.04 -24.42
N ASP A 360 -2.20 -17.32 -24.48
CA ASP A 360 -1.12 -17.87 -25.30
C ASP A 360 -1.29 -19.38 -25.64
N GLU A 361 -0.19 -20.10 -25.85
CA GLU A 361 -0.23 -21.55 -26.13
C GLU A 361 -0.58 -22.42 -24.90
N ASN A 362 -0.50 -21.83 -23.71
CA ASN A 362 -0.72 -22.49 -22.43
C ASN A 362 -2.11 -22.17 -21.86
N TYR A 363 -2.65 -20.98 -22.09
CA TYR A 363 -3.96 -20.58 -21.60
C TYR A 363 -4.78 -19.87 -22.69
N ASP A 364 -6.09 -20.10 -22.70
CA ASP A 364 -7.07 -19.33 -23.48
C ASP A 364 -7.94 -18.50 -22.52
N ILE A 365 -8.01 -17.19 -22.74
CA ILE A 365 -8.70 -16.25 -21.86
C ILE A 365 -9.85 -15.57 -22.60
N ILE A 366 -11.07 -15.79 -22.09
CA ILE A 366 -12.30 -15.20 -22.65
C ILE A 366 -12.87 -14.20 -21.65
N PHE A 367 -12.53 -12.92 -21.83
CA PHE A 367 -13.15 -11.83 -21.09
C PHE A 367 -14.48 -11.41 -21.74
N ASN A 368 -15.59 -11.51 -21.00
CA ASN A 368 -16.93 -11.19 -21.49
C ASN A 368 -17.62 -10.13 -20.61
N PRO A 369 -17.47 -8.83 -20.97
CA PRO A 369 -18.13 -7.74 -20.26
C PRO A 369 -19.66 -7.83 -20.26
N SER A 370 -20.28 -8.43 -21.28
CA SER A 370 -21.75 -8.49 -21.38
C SER A 370 -22.41 -9.43 -20.37
N THR A 371 -21.62 -10.32 -19.77
CA THR A 371 -22.06 -11.27 -18.74
C THR A 371 -21.33 -11.07 -17.42
N ASN A 372 -20.59 -9.95 -17.27
CA ASN A 372 -19.72 -9.69 -16.13
C ASN A 372 -18.85 -10.89 -15.76
N SER A 373 -18.23 -11.55 -16.75
CA SER A 373 -17.51 -12.78 -16.49
C SER A 373 -16.20 -12.89 -17.25
N ILE A 374 -15.32 -13.71 -16.73
CA ILE A 374 -14.08 -14.12 -17.37
C ILE A 374 -13.94 -15.63 -17.29
N THR A 375 -13.60 -16.25 -18.40
CA THR A 375 -13.29 -17.67 -18.47
C THR A 375 -11.80 -17.84 -18.71
N VAL A 376 -11.16 -18.63 -17.86
CA VAL A 376 -9.77 -19.07 -18.04
C VAL A 376 -9.80 -20.55 -18.41
N ILE A 377 -9.09 -20.92 -19.47
CA ILE A 377 -8.97 -22.30 -19.94
C ILE A 377 -7.49 -22.66 -19.94
N ASP A 378 -7.14 -23.68 -19.18
CA ASP A 378 -5.82 -24.30 -19.17
C ASP A 378 -5.69 -25.29 -20.34
N LEU A 379 -4.70 -25.05 -21.19
CA LEU A 379 -4.39 -25.85 -22.37
C LEU A 379 -3.21 -26.81 -22.10
N ILE A 380 -2.53 -26.70 -20.95
CA ILE A 380 -1.40 -27.54 -20.62
C ILE A 380 -1.91 -28.92 -20.16
N SER A 381 -1.43 -29.97 -20.83
CA SER A 381 -1.81 -31.33 -20.50
C SER A 381 -0.91 -31.90 -19.39
N GLY A 382 -1.40 -31.91 -18.15
CA GLY A 382 -0.87 -32.77 -17.07
C GLY A 382 0.19 -32.14 -16.15
N ASP A 383 0.28 -30.81 -16.13
CA ASP A 383 1.02 -30.01 -15.14
C ASP A 383 0.17 -29.66 -13.90
N GLY A 384 -1.15 -29.78 -14.00
CA GLY A 384 -2.11 -29.47 -12.96
C GLY A 384 -3.09 -28.45 -13.51
N VAL A 385 -4.40 -28.67 -13.35
CA VAL A 385 -5.39 -27.73 -13.88
C VAL A 385 -5.39 -26.44 -13.05
N LEU A 386 -6.35 -25.53 -13.28
CA LEU A 386 -6.43 -24.23 -12.58
C LEU A 386 -6.47 -24.30 -11.04
N ASN A 387 -6.75 -25.46 -10.44
CA ASN A 387 -6.69 -25.69 -8.99
C ASN A 387 -5.27 -25.82 -8.41
N GLN A 388 -4.24 -25.71 -9.26
CA GLN A 388 -2.85 -25.61 -8.81
C GLN A 388 -2.54 -24.26 -8.13
N PHE A 389 -3.36 -23.24 -8.39
CA PHE A 389 -3.26 -21.93 -7.77
C PHE A 389 -4.16 -21.86 -6.53
N ASP A 390 -3.63 -21.34 -5.43
CA ASP A 390 -4.40 -21.01 -4.21
C ASP A 390 -5.30 -19.80 -4.44
N SER A 391 -4.89 -18.87 -5.31
CA SER A 391 -5.72 -17.73 -5.70
C SER A 391 -5.42 -17.28 -7.11
N ILE A 392 -6.44 -16.89 -7.85
CA ILE A 392 -6.34 -16.24 -9.15
C ILE A 392 -6.96 -14.85 -9.03
N THR A 393 -6.14 -13.82 -9.21
CA THR A 393 -6.57 -12.42 -9.23
C THR A 393 -6.70 -11.94 -10.67
N VAL A 394 -7.87 -11.42 -11.01
CA VAL A 394 -8.11 -10.75 -12.29
C VAL A 394 -8.10 -9.25 -12.07
N ILE A 395 -7.30 -8.54 -12.86
CA ILE A 395 -7.16 -7.09 -12.80
C ILE A 395 -7.69 -6.51 -14.11
N LEU A 396 -8.65 -5.60 -13.98
CA LEU A 396 -9.22 -4.80 -15.06
C LEU A 396 -8.65 -3.39 -15.00
N ASN A 397 -8.46 -2.77 -16.17
CA ASN A 397 -8.14 -1.36 -16.30
C ASN A 397 -9.17 -0.65 -17.17
N PHE A 398 -9.45 0.61 -16.85
CA PHE A 398 -10.43 1.44 -17.54
C PHE A 398 -10.09 2.92 -17.33
N THR A 399 -10.72 3.80 -18.08
CA THR A 399 -10.50 5.24 -17.93
C THR A 399 -11.41 5.85 -16.87
N LEU A 400 -12.68 5.45 -16.85
CA LEU A 400 -13.71 5.93 -15.92
C LEU A 400 -14.62 4.77 -15.53
N GLY A 401 -14.91 4.63 -14.24
CA GLY A 401 -15.82 3.61 -13.74
C GLY A 401 -16.37 3.94 -12.35
N PRO A 402 -17.47 3.28 -11.94
CA PRO A 402 -18.13 3.54 -10.66
C PRO A 402 -17.40 2.92 -9.47
N VAL A 403 -16.52 1.94 -9.72
CA VAL A 403 -15.70 1.28 -8.70
C VAL A 403 -14.26 1.20 -9.17
N SER A 404 -13.32 1.46 -8.27
CA SER A 404 -11.87 1.37 -8.53
C SER A 404 -11.12 1.08 -7.25
N THR A 405 -10.05 0.30 -7.31
CA THR A 405 -9.13 0.08 -6.18
C THR A 405 -7.90 0.98 -6.25
N LEU A 406 -7.56 1.48 -7.44
CA LEU A 406 -6.43 2.37 -7.70
C LEU A 406 -6.75 3.31 -8.86
N THR A 407 -6.33 4.57 -8.76
CA THR A 407 -6.32 5.49 -9.91
C THR A 407 -4.90 6.00 -10.13
N GLN A 408 -4.45 6.02 -11.37
CA GLN A 408 -3.17 6.55 -11.79
C GLN A 408 -3.36 7.73 -12.73
N LEU A 409 -2.55 8.78 -12.56
CA LEU A 409 -2.43 9.89 -13.50
C LEU A 409 -1.09 9.80 -14.22
N THR A 410 -1.13 9.94 -15.54
CA THR A 410 0.07 10.02 -16.37
C THR A 410 0.05 11.33 -17.15
N LEU A 411 1.18 12.04 -17.13
CA LEU A 411 1.36 13.27 -17.89
C LEU A 411 1.64 12.95 -19.36
N SER A 412 1.00 13.69 -20.25
CA SER A 412 1.14 13.47 -21.68
C SER A 412 2.47 13.98 -22.21
N THR A 413 2.80 13.57 -23.44
CA THR A 413 3.95 14.16 -24.15
C THR A 413 3.71 15.64 -24.49
N GLU A 414 2.46 16.06 -24.68
CA GLU A 414 2.12 17.47 -24.94
C GLU A 414 2.43 18.32 -23.70
N PHE A 415 2.08 17.85 -22.50
CA PHE A 415 2.46 18.53 -21.25
C PHE A 415 3.97 18.74 -21.13
N ASN A 416 4.76 17.70 -21.41
CA ASN A 416 6.22 17.83 -21.40
C ASN A 416 6.75 18.89 -22.38
N GLN A 417 6.17 18.96 -23.59
CA GLN A 417 6.56 19.94 -24.60
C GLN A 417 6.17 21.37 -24.21
N ASP A 418 4.99 21.55 -23.63
CA ASP A 418 4.43 22.86 -23.31
C ASP A 418 5.02 23.44 -22.02
N PHE A 419 5.29 22.60 -21.01
CA PHE A 419 5.67 23.05 -19.67
C PHE A 419 7.11 22.69 -19.27
N LEU A 420 7.60 21.50 -19.62
CA LEU A 420 8.86 20.95 -19.07
C LEU A 420 10.09 21.10 -19.97
N SER A 421 10.03 22.04 -20.93
CA SER A 421 11.10 22.21 -21.94
C SER A 421 12.49 22.52 -21.36
N ASP A 422 12.56 23.10 -20.17
CA ASP A 422 13.80 23.33 -19.41
C ASP A 422 13.72 22.65 -18.03
N PRO A 423 14.34 21.47 -17.86
CA PRO A 423 14.35 20.77 -16.57
C PRO A 423 14.98 21.58 -15.44
N GLU A 424 15.90 22.50 -15.70
CA GLU A 424 16.54 23.29 -14.63
C GLU A 424 15.58 24.32 -14.04
N VAL A 425 14.73 24.91 -14.88
CA VAL A 425 13.72 25.88 -14.45
C VAL A 425 12.53 25.17 -13.78
N THR A 426 12.21 23.95 -14.23
CA THR A 426 10.99 23.24 -13.85
C THR A 426 11.17 22.19 -12.76
N ILE A 427 12.40 22.00 -12.25
CA ILE A 427 12.70 20.93 -11.28
C ILE A 427 11.92 21.02 -9.98
N SER A 428 11.59 22.25 -9.55
CA SER A 428 10.79 22.50 -8.35
C SER A 428 9.30 22.60 -8.64
N ASP A 429 8.88 22.38 -9.90
CA ASP A 429 7.48 22.55 -10.24
C ASP A 429 6.63 21.42 -9.67
N GLU A 430 5.41 21.76 -9.31
CA GLU A 430 4.46 20.90 -8.62
C GLU A 430 3.14 20.77 -9.39
N ILE A 431 2.50 19.62 -9.17
CA ILE A 431 1.16 19.32 -9.65
C ILE A 431 0.22 19.10 -8.47
N TYR A 432 -1.00 19.60 -8.61
CA TYR A 432 -2.03 19.56 -7.58
C TYR A 432 -3.28 18.89 -8.11
N GLY A 433 -3.84 17.97 -7.34
CA GLY A 433 -5.13 17.35 -7.62
C GLY A 433 -6.15 17.72 -6.56
N SER A 434 -7.34 18.16 -6.96
CA SER A 434 -8.46 18.34 -6.04
C SER A 434 -9.51 17.27 -6.29
N PHE A 435 -9.88 16.57 -5.21
CA PHE A 435 -10.93 15.55 -5.19
C PHE A 435 -12.25 16.22 -4.73
N ASN A 436 -13.31 16.14 -5.55
CA ASN A 436 -14.63 16.71 -5.23
C ASN A 436 -15.61 15.63 -4.77
#